data_AF-A0A835DW65-F1
#
_entry.id   AF-A0A835DW65-F1
#
_cell.length_a   1.000
_cell.length_b   1.000
_cell.length_c   1.000
_cell.angle_alpha   90.00
_cell.angle_beta   90.00
_cell.angle_gamma   90.00
#
_symmetry.space_group_name_H-M   'P 1'
#
loop_
_entity.id
_entity.type
_entity.pdbx_description
1 polymer ?
#
loop_
_entity_poly.entity_id
_entity_poly.type
_entity_poly.pdbx_seq_one_letter_code
_entity_poly.pdbx_strand_id
1 'polypeptide(L)' 'MVLGSGPSDDKHKETQVLFDLLMIALNGVEQDEEEWKKIFFEAGFKDYKIITILGIRSVIELYP' A
#
# COMPACT_ATOMS: atom_id res chain seq x y z
N MET A 1 -1.32 -1.57 3.39
CA MET A 1 -1.48 -2.15 2.05
C MET A 1 -1.09 -1.07 1.04
N VAL A 2 -0.67 -1.43 -0.16
CA VAL A 2 -0.57 -0.46 -1.26
C VAL A 2 -1.76 -0.70 -2.17
N LEU A 3 -2.63 0.30 -2.34
CA LEU A 3 -3.83 0.17 -3.16
C LEU A 3 -3.46 -0.19 -4.60
N GLY A 4 -4.25 -1.09 -5.21
CA GLY A 4 -4.00 -1.58 -6.57
C GLY A 4 -2.81 -2.54 -6.71
N SER A 5 -2.09 -2.84 -5.62
CA SER A 5 -1.01 -3.82 -5.62
C SER A 5 -1.53 -5.24 -5.32
N GLY A 6 -0.94 -6.25 -5.95
CA GLY A 6 -1.29 -7.67 -5.75
C GLY A 6 -2.15 -8.28 -6.87
N PRO A 7 -2.69 -9.49 -6.66
CA PRO A 7 -3.54 -10.19 -7.63
C PRO A 7 -4.82 -9.41 -7.96
N SER A 8 -5.29 -9.51 -9.21
CA SER A 8 -6.40 -8.71 -9.74
C SER A 8 -7.78 -9.38 -9.65
N ASP A 9 -7.89 -10.52 -8.95
CA ASP A 9 -9.17 -11.23 -8.80
C ASP A 9 -10.14 -10.54 -7.83
N ASP A 10 -11.43 -10.87 -7.97
CA ASP A 10 -12.50 -10.17 -7.27
C ASP A 10 -12.42 -10.30 -5.75
N LYS A 11 -11.98 -11.46 -5.23
CA LYS A 11 -11.83 -11.67 -3.77
C LYS A 11 -10.74 -10.78 -3.19
N HIS A 12 -9.66 -10.59 -3.93
CA HIS A 12 -8.60 -9.66 -3.53
C HIS A 12 -9.14 -8.24 -3.45
N LYS A 13 -9.87 -7.76 -4.47
CA LYS A 13 -10.48 -6.43 -4.48
C LYS A 13 -11.48 -6.22 -3.33
N GLU A 14 -12.39 -7.17 -3.12
CA GLU A 14 -13.34 -7.12 -2.00
C GLU A 14 -12.63 -7.02 -0.64
N THR A 15 -11.50 -7.74 -0.49
CA THR A 15 -10.70 -7.67 0.72
C THR A 15 -9.99 -6.34 0.87
N GLN A 16 -9.43 -5.75 -0.20
CA GLN A 16 -8.83 -4.40 -0.13
C GLN A 16 -9.88 -3.38 0.32
N VAL A 17 -11.09 -3.42 -0.25
CA VAL A 17 -12.20 -2.53 0.15
C VAL A 17 -12.58 -2.72 1.63
N LEU A 18 -12.62 -3.96 2.12
CA LEU A 18 -12.88 -4.22 3.54
C LEU A 18 -11.80 -3.60 4.46
N PHE A 19 -10.53 -3.70 4.05
CA PHE A 19 -9.42 -3.11 4.82
C PHE A 19 -9.43 -1.59 4.75
N ASP A 20 -9.77 -0.98 3.62
CA ASP A 20 -9.94 0.47 3.51
C ASP A 20 -11.01 1.01 4.48
N LEU A 21 -12.18 0.35 4.52
CA LEU A 21 -13.23 0.67 5.50
C LEU A 21 -12.75 0.52 6.96
N LEU A 22 -11.95 -0.51 7.26
CA LEU A 22 -11.35 -0.70 8.58
C LEU A 22 -10.35 0.42 8.92
N MET A 23 -9.52 0.84 7.97
CA MET A 23 -8.55 1.91 8.18
C MET A 23 -9.26 3.23 8.46
N ILE A 24 -10.32 3.55 7.70
CA ILE A 24 -11.17 4.73 7.95
C ILE A 24 -11.74 4.70 9.37
N ALA A 25 -12.23 3.55 9.83
CA ALA A 25 -12.77 3.39 11.19
C ALA A 25 -11.70 3.59 12.29
N LEU A 26 -10.43 3.40 11.96
CA LEU A 26 -9.29 3.60 12.85
C LEU A 26 -8.61 4.97 12.65
N ASN A 27 -9.25 5.90 11.93
CA ASN A 27 -8.69 7.19 11.52
C ASN A 27 -7.37 7.08 10.75
N GLY A 28 -7.14 5.95 10.09
CA GLY A 28 -6.04 5.75 9.15
C GLY A 28 -6.48 5.94 7.70
N VAL A 29 -5.51 5.89 6.80
CA VAL A 29 -5.69 6.03 5.36
C VAL A 29 -4.89 4.91 4.68
N GLU A 30 -5.55 4.15 3.80
CA GLU A 30 -4.82 3.34 2.82
C GLU A 30 -4.32 4.25 1.70
N GLN A 31 -3.09 3.98 1.24
CA GLN A 31 -2.43 4.79 0.21
C GLN A 31 -2.10 3.95 -1.00
N ASP A 32 -2.17 4.57 -2.18
CA ASP A 32 -1.64 4.01 -3.41
C ASP A 32 -0.12 4.21 -3.52
N GLU A 33 0.47 3.68 -4.58
CA GLU A 33 1.91 3.78 -4.79
C GLU A 33 2.40 5.23 -5.01
N GLU A 34 1.62 6.08 -5.66
CA GLU A 34 2.01 7.46 -5.94
C GLU A 34 2.05 8.30 -4.66
N GLU A 35 1.08 8.08 -3.78
CA GLU A 35 1.03 8.71 -2.45
C GLU A 35 2.21 8.27 -1.57
N TRP A 36 2.46 6.95 -1.51
CA TRP A 36 3.60 6.40 -0.79
C TRP A 36 4.93 6.95 -1.33
N LYS A 37 5.08 6.97 -2.65
CA LYS A 37 6.25 7.55 -3.32
C LYS A 37 6.51 8.98 -2.86
N LYS A 38 5.48 9.83 -2.87
CA LYS A 38 5.60 11.22 -2.41
C LYS A 38 6.13 11.29 -0.97
N ILE A 39 5.56 10.50 -0.07
CA ILE A 39 5.99 10.45 1.35
C ILE A 39 7.46 10.02 1.46
N PHE A 40 7.90 9.01 0.72
CA PHE A 40 9.27 8.51 0.80
C PHE A 40 10.29 9.56 0.33
N PHE A 41 10.02 10.22 -0.79
CA PHE A 41 10.90 11.26 -1.31
C PHE A 41 10.90 12.52 -0.42
N GLU A 42 9.75 12.90 0.14
CA GLU A 42 9.66 14.00 1.12
C GLU A 42 10.43 13.68 2.42
N ALA A 43 10.46 12.40 2.82
CA ALA A 43 11.24 11.94 3.97
C ALA A 43 12.76 11.82 3.69
N GLY A 44 13.20 12.04 2.44
CA GLY A 44 14.60 12.06 2.06
C GLY A 44 15.19 10.72 1.61
N PHE A 45 14.36 9.70 1.38
CA PHE A 45 14.80 8.47 0.72
C PHE A 45 15.04 8.69 -0.77
N LYS A 46 16.06 8.02 -1.33
CA LYS A 46 16.40 8.15 -2.76
C LYS A 46 15.65 7.20 -3.65
N ASP A 47 15.25 6.05 -3.12
CA ASP A 47 14.55 5.03 -3.89
C ASP A 47 13.71 4.14 -2.98
N TYR A 48 12.79 3.38 -3.58
CA TYR A 48 11.95 2.43 -2.87
C TYR A 48 11.61 1.23 -3.75
N LYS A 49 11.21 0.13 -3.11
CA LYS A 49 10.71 -1.06 -3.79
C LYS A 49 9.49 -1.61 -3.07
N ILE A 50 8.42 -1.86 -3.83
CA ILE A 50 7.20 -2.48 -3.33
C ILE A 50 7.17 -3.95 -3.74
N ILE A 51 6.90 -4.82 -2.77
CA ILE A 51 6.94 -6.27 -2.94
C ILE A 51 5.61 -6.87 -2.47
N THR A 52 4.87 -7.49 -3.40
CA THR A 52 3.51 -8.05 -3.19
C THR A 52 3.53 -9.56 -2.98
N ILE A 53 4.26 -10.05 -1.98
CA ILE A 53 4.40 -11.49 -1.72
C ILE A 53 3.36 -11.99 -0.69
N LEU A 54 2.74 -11.10 0.09
CA LEU A 54 1.86 -11.44 1.21
C LEU A 54 0.37 -11.30 0.86
N GLY A 55 -0.02 -11.75 -0.34
CA GLY A 55 -1.40 -11.66 -0.82
C GLY A 55 -1.86 -10.22 -0.96
N ILE A 56 -2.75 -9.77 -0.07
CA ILE A 56 -3.22 -8.37 -0.02
C ILE A 56 -2.20 -7.41 0.62
N ARG A 57 -1.17 -7.91 1.29
CA ARG A 57 -0.17 -7.06 1.97
C ARG A 57 1.07 -6.88 1.09
N SER A 58 1.65 -5.70 1.21
CA SER A 58 2.87 -5.31 0.49
C SER A 58 3.97 -5.03 1.50
N VAL A 59 5.19 -5.44 1.17
CA VAL A 59 6.42 -5.04 1.88
C VAL A 59 7.01 -3.87 1.11
N ILE A 60 7.41 -2.82 1.82
CA ILE A 60 8.04 -1.65 1.24
C ILE A 60 9.48 -1.58 1.77
N GLU A 61 10.43 -1.65 0.86
CA GLU A 61 11.85 -1.42 1.14
C GLU A 61 12.21 0.02 0.77
N LEU A 62 12.86 0.75 1.67
CA LEU A 62 13.29 2.14 1.46
C LEU A 62 14.81 2.22 1.41
N TYR A 63 15.35 2.98 0.47
CA TYR A 63 16.80 3.12 0.26
C TYR A 63 17.27 4.57 0.53
N PRO A 64 18.34 4.77 1.31
CA PRO A 64 18.84 6.10 1.69
C PRO A 64 19.35 6.99 0.56
#